data_AF-A0A0L1KXD2-F1
#
_entry.id   AF-A0A0L1KXD2-F1
#
_cell.length_a   1.000
_cell.length_b   1.000
_cell.length_c   1.000
_cell.angle_alpha   90.00
_cell.angle_beta   90.00
_cell.angle_gamma   90.00
#
_symmetry.space_group_name_H-M   'P 1'
#
loop_
_entity.id
_entity.type
_entity.pdbx_description
1 polymer ?
#
loop_
_entity_poly.entity_id
_entity_poly.type
_entity_poly.pdbx_seq_one_letter_code
_entity_poly.pdbx_strand_id
1 'polypeptide(L)'
;MEGVKCKGDGEVEEFRWVFKKQDGTGTPVFEFFPCSMKTVRMFWNALSGTIQLADLPEKIEVVYTSLNNLIGSLDLDSLPAVVRSLHLGKNEFTANPTKGHFSVVGWTSTPVLGEAKNLFKPLVVFLSWRRPY
;
A
#
# COMPACT_ATOMS: atom_id res chain seq x y z
N MET A 1 -0.62 8.87 24.84
CA MET A 1 -1.18 8.13 23.68
C MET A 1 -0.02 7.67 22.84
N GLU A 2 0.39 6.41 22.95
CA GLU A 2 1.45 5.87 22.08
C GLU A 2 0.88 5.64 20.69
N GLY A 3 1.44 6.32 19.69
CA GLY A 3 1.13 6.06 18.29
C GLY A 3 0.43 7.18 17.53
N VAL A 4 0.03 8.29 18.17
CA VAL A 4 -0.53 9.46 17.46
C VAL A 4 0.29 10.68 17.79
N LYS A 5 0.77 11.39 16.76
CA LYS A 5 1.47 12.66 16.91
C LYS A 5 0.57 13.78 16.40
N CYS A 6 0.29 14.73 17.29
CA CYS A 6 -0.40 15.96 16.94
C CYS A 6 0.59 17.09 16.71
N LYS A 7 0.20 18.05 15.87
CA LYS A 7 0.87 19.34 15.70
C LYS A 7 0.49 20.27 16.87
N GLY A 8 1.18 21.42 16.98
CA GLY A 8 0.97 22.41 18.04
C GLY A 8 -0.43 23.06 18.06
N ASP A 9 -1.24 22.86 17.01
CA ASP A 9 -2.65 23.24 16.91
C ASP A 9 -3.61 22.13 17.36
N GLY A 10 -3.09 20.95 17.74
CA GLY A 10 -3.88 19.79 18.16
C GLY A 10 -4.30 18.86 17.01
N GLU A 11 -4.02 19.20 15.75
CA GLU A 11 -4.35 18.35 14.61
C GLU A 11 -3.44 17.11 14.53
N VAL A 12 -4.02 15.94 14.26
CA VAL A 12 -3.27 14.69 14.09
C VAL A 12 -2.55 14.68 12.74
N GLU A 13 -1.22 14.58 12.78
CA GLU A 13 -0.37 14.64 11.58
C GLU A 13 0.27 13.28 11.25
N GLU A 14 0.57 12.47 12.28
CA GLU A 14 1.16 11.14 12.11
C GLU A 14 0.40 10.10 12.94
N PHE A 15 0.00 9.02 12.26
CA PHE A 15 -0.51 7.80 12.87
C PHE A 15 0.52 6.67 12.75
N ARG A 16 0.79 6.04 13.88
CA ARG A 16 1.78 4.98 14.04
C ARG A 16 1.16 3.82 14.80
N TRP A 17 0.95 2.73 14.09
CA TRP A 17 0.49 1.45 14.58
C TRP A 17 1.43 0.35 14.08
N VAL A 18 2.54 0.14 14.76
CA VAL A 18 3.63 -0.71 14.26
C VAL A 18 4.01 -1.78 15.27
N PHE A 19 4.63 -2.87 14.80
CA PHE A 19 5.20 -3.95 15.62
C PHE A 19 4.19 -4.68 16.52
N LYS A 20 2.92 -4.72 16.13
CA LYS A 20 1.89 -5.48 16.85
C LYS A 20 1.86 -6.96 16.47
N LYS A 21 2.65 -7.39 15.47
CA LYS A 21 2.76 -8.79 15.03
C LYS A 21 1.37 -9.40 14.79
N GLN A 22 1.09 -10.57 15.37
CA GLN A 22 -0.17 -11.31 15.24
C GLN A 22 -1.34 -10.65 15.97
N ASP A 23 -1.08 -9.78 16.95
CA ASP A 23 -2.13 -9.07 17.69
C ASP A 23 -2.62 -7.82 16.93
N GLY A 24 -1.84 -7.35 15.94
CA GLY A 24 -2.17 -6.22 15.09
C GLY A 24 -3.08 -6.62 13.92
N THR A 25 -4.25 -7.15 14.24
CA THR A 25 -5.24 -7.58 13.24
C THR A 25 -6.19 -6.45 12.86
N GLY A 26 -7.07 -6.72 11.90
CA GLY A 26 -8.08 -5.80 11.41
C GLY A 26 -7.83 -5.31 9.99
N THR A 27 -8.78 -4.53 9.49
CA THR A 27 -8.73 -3.93 8.15
C THR A 27 -8.54 -2.42 8.29
N PRO A 28 -7.47 -1.84 7.73
CA PRO A 28 -7.27 -0.40 7.76
C PRO A 28 -8.30 0.29 6.84
N VAL A 29 -9.07 1.21 7.42
CA VAL A 29 -10.07 2.02 6.70
C VAL A 29 -9.62 3.48 6.74
N PHE A 30 -9.15 3.98 5.60
CA PHE A 30 -8.57 5.32 5.50
C PHE A 30 -9.61 6.45 5.56
N GLU A 31 -10.88 6.17 5.29
CA GLU A 31 -11.97 7.16 5.38
C GLU A 31 -12.10 7.79 6.79
N PHE A 32 -11.78 7.04 7.84
CA PHE A 32 -11.86 7.52 9.22
C PHE A 32 -10.64 8.33 9.66
N PHE A 33 -9.69 8.56 8.76
CA PHE A 33 -8.48 9.28 9.07
C PHE A 33 -8.68 10.79 8.98
N PRO A 34 -8.12 11.57 9.94
CA PRO A 34 -8.21 13.03 9.90
C PRO A 34 -7.66 13.57 8.57
N CYS A 35 -8.37 14.54 7.97
CA CYS A 35 -7.92 15.18 6.73
C CYS A 35 -6.57 15.90 6.87
N SER A 36 -6.15 16.21 8.10
CA SER A 36 -4.85 16.81 8.43
C SER A 36 -3.70 15.80 8.45
N MET A 37 -3.98 14.50 8.36
CA MET A 37 -2.95 13.48 8.46
C MET A 37 -2.03 13.47 7.25
N LYS A 38 -0.73 13.44 7.52
CA LYS A 38 0.34 13.41 6.51
C LYS A 38 1.11 12.11 6.45
N THR A 39 1.21 11.40 7.57
CA THR A 39 2.01 10.17 7.64
C THR A 39 1.23 9.05 8.31
N VAL A 40 1.16 7.91 7.64
CA VAL A 40 0.59 6.67 8.18
C VAL A 40 1.66 5.59 8.19
N ARG A 41 1.89 5.01 9.37
CA ARG A 41 2.81 3.89 9.58
C ARG A 41 2.07 2.74 10.23
N MET A 42 1.77 1.72 9.45
CA MET A 42 1.08 0.51 9.87
C MET A 42 1.84 -0.77 9.50
N PHE A 43 3.16 -0.72 9.47
CA PHE A 43 3.99 -1.86 9.05
C PHE A 43 4.25 -2.85 10.19
N TRP A 44 4.51 -4.10 9.81
CA TRP A 44 4.87 -5.19 10.72
C TRP A 44 3.75 -5.60 11.69
N ASN A 45 2.56 -5.77 11.13
CA ASN A 45 1.38 -6.29 11.84
C ASN A 45 0.76 -7.44 11.04
N ALA A 46 -0.44 -7.88 11.43
CA ALA A 46 -1.23 -8.90 10.75
C ALA A 46 -2.52 -8.29 10.17
N LEU A 47 -2.43 -7.04 9.68
CA LEU A 47 -3.56 -6.38 9.03
C LEU A 47 -3.95 -7.15 7.78
N SER A 48 -5.25 -7.28 7.54
CA SER A 48 -5.82 -8.07 6.45
C SER A 48 -6.96 -7.34 5.77
N GLY A 49 -7.52 -7.92 4.71
CA GLY A 49 -8.56 -7.28 3.91
C GLY A 49 -8.00 -6.34 2.86
N THR A 50 -8.88 -5.56 2.25
CA THR A 50 -8.57 -4.69 1.10
C THR A 50 -8.43 -3.23 1.52
N ILE A 51 -7.56 -2.51 0.83
CA ILE A 51 -7.42 -1.06 0.99
C ILE A 51 -7.75 -0.35 -0.33
N GLN A 52 -8.36 0.83 -0.23
CA GLN A 52 -8.55 1.72 -1.36
C GLN A 52 -7.64 2.93 -1.21
N LEU A 53 -6.79 3.17 -2.20
CA LEU A 53 -5.89 4.32 -2.19
C LEU A 53 -6.63 5.64 -2.43
N ALA A 54 -7.83 5.58 -3.01
CA ALA A 54 -8.72 6.73 -3.22
C ALA A 54 -9.24 7.33 -1.90
N ASP A 55 -9.38 6.50 -0.86
CA ASP A 55 -9.90 6.92 0.46
C ASP A 55 -8.79 7.53 1.35
N LEU A 56 -7.57 7.68 0.82
CA LEU A 56 -6.50 8.29 1.56
C LEU A 56 -6.76 9.79 1.80
N PRO A 57 -6.43 10.33 2.98
CA PRO A 57 -6.62 11.75 3.28
C PRO A 57 -5.94 12.66 2.25
N GLU A 58 -6.57 13.78 1.91
CA GLU A 58 -6.07 14.69 0.87
C GLU A 58 -4.63 15.18 1.11
N LYS A 59 -4.21 15.32 2.37
CA LYS A 59 -2.87 15.81 2.76
C LYS A 59 -1.84 14.71 3.01
N ILE A 60 -2.15 13.46 2.68
CA ILE A 60 -1.28 12.32 2.96
C ILE A 60 -0.02 12.35 2.08
N GLU A 61 1.16 12.40 2.69
CA GLU A 61 2.42 12.41 1.96
C GLU A 61 3.08 11.02 1.95
N VAL A 62 2.89 10.26 3.04
CA VAL A 62 3.68 9.06 3.30
C VAL A 62 2.81 7.94 3.87
N VAL A 63 2.83 6.79 3.20
CA VAL A 63 2.08 5.59 3.60
C VAL A 63 3.01 4.38 3.67
N TYR A 64 3.14 3.80 4.86
CA TYR A 64 3.89 2.57 5.11
C TYR A 64 2.95 1.49 5.66
N THR A 65 2.59 0.49 4.84
CA THR A 65 1.78 -0.67 5.28
C THR A 65 2.44 -2.00 4.94
N SER A 66 3.75 -1.98 4.68
CA SER A 66 4.55 -3.18 4.39
C SER A 66 4.53 -4.20 5.53
N LEU A 67 4.79 -5.48 5.25
CA LEU A 67 4.81 -6.56 6.26
C LEU A 67 3.44 -6.70 6.95
N ASN A 68 2.40 -6.93 6.16
CA ASN A 68 1.05 -7.27 6.60
C ASN A 68 0.46 -8.35 5.66
N ASN A 69 -0.81 -8.71 5.87
CA ASN A 69 -1.55 -9.68 5.06
C ASN A 69 -2.65 -8.98 4.23
N LEU A 70 -2.41 -7.74 3.79
CA LEU A 70 -3.38 -6.99 2.99
C LEU A 70 -3.49 -7.61 1.59
N ILE A 71 -4.72 -7.69 1.10
CA ILE A 71 -5.09 -8.34 -0.17
C ILE A 71 -5.78 -7.34 -1.10
N GLY A 72 -6.00 -7.76 -2.35
CA GLY A 72 -6.77 -7.01 -3.35
C GLY A 72 -5.90 -6.25 -4.35
N SER A 73 -6.57 -5.54 -5.26
CA SER A 73 -5.92 -4.74 -6.31
C SER A 73 -5.77 -3.29 -5.90
N LEU A 74 -4.64 -2.69 -6.21
CA LEU A 74 -4.33 -1.30 -5.92
C LEU A 74 -4.47 -0.44 -7.17
N ASP A 75 -5.22 0.65 -7.06
CA ASP A 75 -5.31 1.69 -8.09
C ASP A 75 -4.36 2.84 -7.75
N LEU A 76 -3.19 2.85 -8.39
CA LEU A 76 -2.17 3.89 -8.18
C LEU A 76 -2.53 5.22 -8.85
N ASP A 77 -3.46 5.23 -9.81
CA ASP A 77 -3.91 6.46 -10.48
C ASP A 77 -4.79 7.30 -9.54
N SER A 78 -5.41 6.65 -8.56
CA SER A 78 -6.26 7.29 -7.55
C SER A 78 -5.47 7.87 -6.36
N LEU A 79 -4.13 7.87 -6.41
CA LEU A 79 -3.31 8.42 -5.34
C LEU A 79 -3.39 9.96 -5.29
N PRO A 80 -3.56 10.56 -4.10
CA PRO A 80 -3.50 12.01 -3.96
C PRO A 80 -2.21 12.61 -4.54
N ALA A 81 -2.34 13.79 -5.14
CA ALA A 81 -1.22 14.52 -5.78
C ALA A 81 -0.01 14.69 -4.84
N VAL A 82 -0.28 14.83 -3.55
CA VAL A 82 0.71 15.09 -2.50
C VAL A 82 1.49 13.86 -2.03
N VAL A 83 1.08 12.64 -2.40
CA VAL A 83 1.80 11.42 -1.96
C VAL A 83 3.20 11.40 -2.56
N ARG A 84 4.20 11.27 -1.69
CA ARG A 84 5.64 11.24 -2.02
C ARG A 84 6.25 9.86 -1.85
N SER A 85 5.72 9.04 -0.93
CA SER A 85 6.28 7.73 -0.62
C SER A 85 5.20 6.73 -0.23
N LEU A 86 5.18 5.60 -0.92
CA LEU A 86 4.23 4.52 -0.74
C LEU A 86 4.96 3.18 -0.65
N HIS A 87 4.82 2.51 0.49
CA HIS A 87 5.50 1.26 0.78
C HIS A 87 4.47 0.20 1.15
N LEU A 88 4.17 -0.68 0.19
CA LEU A 88 3.13 -1.71 0.28
C LEU A 88 3.72 -3.14 0.17
N GLY A 89 5.05 -3.25 0.02
CA GLY A 89 5.72 -4.54 -0.16
C GLY A 89 5.53 -5.52 1.02
N LYS A 90 5.72 -6.81 0.76
CA LYS A 90 5.47 -7.90 1.74
C LYS A 90 4.03 -7.85 2.28
N ASN A 91 3.09 -7.81 1.35
CA ASN A 91 1.65 -8.02 1.49
C ASN A 91 1.20 -9.04 0.44
N GLU A 92 -0.09 -9.38 0.42
CA GLU A 92 -0.72 -10.33 -0.49
C GLU A 92 -1.54 -9.62 -1.60
N PHE A 93 -1.15 -8.41 -1.97
CA PHE A 93 -1.80 -7.66 -3.06
C PHE A 93 -1.69 -8.41 -4.39
N THR A 94 -2.77 -8.36 -5.17
CA THR A 94 -2.83 -8.93 -6.51
C THR A 94 -2.73 -7.81 -7.54
N ALA A 95 -1.94 -8.05 -8.59
CA ALA A 95 -1.90 -7.13 -9.72
C ALA A 95 -3.19 -7.32 -10.56
N ASN A 96 -3.83 -6.21 -10.95
CA ASN A 96 -4.93 -6.26 -11.90
C ASN A 96 -4.36 -6.05 -13.32
N PRO A 97 -4.35 -7.08 -14.19
CA PRO A 97 -3.68 -7.01 -15.49
C PRO A 97 -4.38 -6.12 -16.53
N THR A 98 -5.59 -5.63 -16.26
CA THR A 98 -6.43 -4.93 -17.25
C THR A 98 -6.40 -3.40 -17.20
N LYS A 99 -5.81 -2.78 -16.17
CA LYS A 99 -5.73 -1.31 -16.05
C LYS A 99 -4.30 -0.83 -16.30
N GLY A 100 -3.95 -0.79 -17.59
CA GLY A 100 -2.93 0.06 -18.23
C GLY A 100 -1.56 0.22 -17.57
N HIS A 101 -0.51 -0.26 -18.26
CA HIS A 101 0.89 0.16 -18.10
C HIS A 101 1.73 -0.52 -17.00
N PHE A 102 1.58 -1.83 -16.79
CA PHE A 102 2.72 -2.62 -16.32
C PHE A 102 3.66 -2.92 -17.49
N SER A 103 4.62 -2.04 -17.76
CA SER A 103 5.82 -2.49 -18.45
C SER A 103 6.53 -3.48 -17.53
N VAL A 104 6.42 -4.78 -17.84
CA VAL A 104 7.27 -5.81 -17.27
C VAL A 104 8.68 -5.54 -17.79
N VAL A 105 9.45 -4.70 -17.10
CA VAL A 105 10.91 -4.66 -17.27
C VAL A 105 11.50 -5.79 -16.44
N GLY A 106 11.29 -7.00 -16.93
CA GLY A 106 11.92 -8.24 -16.48
C GLY A 106 12.11 -9.10 -17.71
N TRP A 107 13.34 -9.56 -17.95
CA TRP A 107 13.76 -10.17 -19.22
C TRP A 107 12.76 -11.20 -19.73
N THR A 108 12.16 -10.94 -20.89
CA THR A 108 11.32 -11.91 -21.58
C THR A 108 12.19 -13.01 -22.15
N SER A 109 12.30 -14.15 -21.47
CA SER A 109 12.38 -15.40 -22.20
C SER A 109 10.95 -15.72 -22.64
N THR A 110 10.67 -15.52 -23.93
CA THR A 110 9.40 -15.83 -24.57
C THR A 110 9.01 -17.29 -24.29
N PRO A 111 7.84 -17.59 -23.69
CA PRO A 111 7.37 -18.96 -23.62
C PRO A 111 6.65 -19.32 -24.93
N VAL A 112 6.94 -20.52 -25.44
CA VAL A 112 6.29 -21.10 -26.61
C VAL A 112 4.81 -21.38 -26.28
N LEU A 113 3.92 -21.12 -27.24
CA LEU A 113 2.45 -20.99 -27.14
C LEU A 113 1.67 -22.26 -26.75
N GLY A 114 2.23 -23.19 -25.97
CA GLY A 114 1.62 -24.51 -25.71
C GLY A 114 1.08 -24.77 -24.30
N GLU A 115 1.71 -24.26 -23.23
CA GLU A 115 1.57 -24.92 -21.91
C GLU A 115 1.36 -24.01 -20.69
N ALA A 116 1.03 -22.73 -20.86
CA ALA A 116 0.93 -21.80 -19.73
C ALA A 116 -0.48 -21.75 -19.10
N LYS A 117 -1.06 -22.89 -18.70
CA LYS A 117 -2.29 -22.89 -17.86
C LYS A 117 -2.01 -22.90 -16.36
N ASN A 118 -0.76 -23.16 -15.95
CA ASN A 118 -0.36 -23.27 -14.53
C ASN A 118 0.83 -22.37 -14.13
N LEU A 119 1.18 -21.35 -14.93
CA LEU A 119 2.41 -20.58 -14.73
C LEU A 119 2.22 -19.10 -14.36
N PHE A 120 1.08 -18.72 -13.77
CA PHE A 120 0.99 -17.43 -13.07
C PHE A 120 1.31 -17.64 -11.59
N LYS A 121 2.60 -17.88 -11.30
CA LYS A 121 3.12 -17.56 -9.96
C LYS A 121 3.15 -16.03 -9.91
N PRO A 122 2.38 -15.37 -9.04
CA PRO A 122 2.37 -13.91 -9.00
C PRO A 122 3.80 -13.45 -8.67
N LEU A 123 4.37 -12.67 -9.59
CA LEU A 123 5.66 -12.03 -9.44
C LEU A 123 5.68 -11.28 -8.10
N VAL A 124 6.74 -11.50 -7.33
CA VAL A 124 7.02 -10.73 -6.12
C VAL A 124 7.35 -9.30 -6.55
N VAL A 125 6.34 -8.44 -6.64
CA VAL A 125 6.54 -7.01 -6.86
C VAL A 125 6.90 -6.38 -5.52
N PHE A 126 8.13 -5.91 -5.38
CA PHE A 126 8.50 -5.02 -4.28
C PHE A 126 7.85 -3.66 -4.55
N LEU A 127 6.58 -3.50 -4.15
CA LEU A 127 5.81 -2.27 -4.28
C LEU A 127 6.37 -1.19 -3.34
N SER A 128 7.45 -0.55 -3.77
CA SER A 128 7.98 0.69 -3.21
C SER A 128 7.90 1.74 -4.32
N TRP A 129 7.00 2.70 -4.15
CA TRP A 129 6.80 3.78 -5.11
C TRP A 129 7.17 5.13 -4.48
N ARG A 130 7.85 5.97 -5.25
CA ARG A 130 8.08 7.38 -4.96
C ARG A 130 7.77 8.18 -6.21
N ARG A 131 7.20 9.39 -6.06
CA ARG A 131 7.07 10.28 -7.21
C ARG A 131 8.45 10.62 -7.76
N PRO A 132 8.68 10.51 -9.08
CA PRO A 132 9.81 11.16 -9.72
C PRO A 132 9.60 12.69 -9.61
N TYR A 133 10.67 13.40 -9.20
CA TYR A 133 10.70 14.85 -9.09
C TYR A 133 10.68 15.52 -10.47
#